data_AF-A0A5N5KMY9-F1
#
_entry.id   AF-A0A5N5KMY9-F1
#
_cell.length_a   1.000
_cell.length_b   1.000
_cell.length_c   1.000
_cell.angle_alpha   90.00
_cell.angle_beta   90.00
_cell.angle_gamma   90.00
#
_symmetry.space_group_name_H-M   'P 1'
#
loop_
_entity.id
_entity.type
_entity.pdbx_description
1 polymer ?
#
loop_
_entity_poly.entity_id
_entity_poly.type
_entity_poly.pdbx_seq_one_letter_code
_entity_poly.pdbx_strand_id
1 'polypeptide(L)'
;MFLYLPTLDKNINGSLKDLDIVVEVPGVPKVPSKDIPLVLRDRSHRVYQYFVDAGKQMFKSAGVVVNTFGSLEPNACKAIEERKCSPDEPPLPPIFCVGPLTVTGESKKENECLTWLDSQPSRSVLYLCFGSMGDFSSRQLKEMATGLEKSGVRFLWVVRAPKEDGETQARKAGRAAEPLKLADEDDFGSAAELEERVTELMNSNKGEAVRERVRALREAAVVAKSEGGSAHFAMERLVDSFK
;
A
#
# COMPACT_ATOMS: atom_id res chain seq x y z
N MET A 1 4.44 9.38 -7.09
CA MET A 1 5.84 8.98 -6.82
C MET A 1 6.56 8.51 -8.09
N PHE A 2 6.18 7.40 -8.72
CA PHE A 2 6.88 6.85 -9.90
C PHE A 2 7.11 7.83 -11.05
N LEU A 3 6.08 8.61 -11.43
CA LEU A 3 6.20 9.63 -12.49
C LEU A 3 7.24 10.72 -12.17
N TYR A 4 7.45 11.01 -10.89
CA TYR A 4 8.37 12.06 -10.42
C TYR A 4 9.76 11.51 -10.04
N LEU A 5 9.93 10.18 -10.04
CA LEU A 5 11.18 9.54 -9.63
C LEU A 5 12.37 9.94 -10.52
N PRO A 6 12.24 10.11 -11.85
CA PRO A 6 13.33 10.64 -12.68
C PRO A 6 13.76 12.06 -12.28
N THR A 7 12.82 12.91 -11.89
CA THR A 7 13.11 14.26 -11.38
C THR A 7 13.85 14.21 -10.04
N LEU A 8 13.43 13.32 -9.13
CA LEU A 8 14.14 13.11 -7.86
C LEU A 8 15.57 12.60 -8.08
N ASP A 9 15.76 11.62 -8.98
CA ASP A 9 17.07 11.07 -9.34
C ASP A 9 18.03 12.14 -9.88
N LYS A 10 17.51 13.07 -10.70
CA LYS A 10 18.28 14.21 -11.24
C LYS A 10 18.63 15.26 -10.18
N ASN A 11 17.70 15.57 -9.28
CA ASN A 11 17.80 16.74 -8.40
C ASN A 11 18.42 16.43 -7.03
N ILE A 12 18.37 15.19 -6.57
CA ILE A 12 18.95 14.76 -5.30
C ILE A 12 20.32 14.14 -5.60
N ASN A 13 21.36 14.60 -4.92
CA ASN A 13 22.70 13.99 -4.98
C ASN A 13 22.88 13.00 -3.83
N GLY A 14 23.30 11.77 -4.11
CA GLY A 14 23.46 10.72 -3.11
C GLY A 14 22.20 9.88 -2.87
N SER A 15 22.31 8.87 -2.01
CA SER A 15 21.26 7.91 -1.69
C SER A 15 20.41 8.40 -0.51
N LEU A 16 19.07 8.32 -0.60
CA LEU A 16 18.17 8.76 0.46
C LEU A 16 18.39 8.04 1.80
N LYS A 17 18.93 6.82 1.81
CA LYS A 17 19.30 6.11 3.05
C LYS A 17 20.39 6.85 3.85
N ASP A 18 21.21 7.65 3.19
CA ASP A 18 22.34 8.39 3.77
C ASP A 18 21.98 9.88 4.00
N LEU A 19 20.76 10.28 3.63
CA LEU A 19 20.28 11.65 3.70
C LEU A 19 19.16 11.75 4.73
N ASP A 20 19.24 12.72 5.64
CA ASP A 20 18.14 13.05 6.56
C ASP A 20 17.36 14.26 6.01
N ILE A 21 16.52 14.00 5.00
CA ILE A 21 15.78 15.03 4.27
C ILE A 21 14.31 14.69 4.17
N VAL A 22 13.50 15.70 3.89
CA VAL A 22 12.09 15.53 3.55
C VAL A 22 11.96 15.54 2.03
N VAL A 23 11.44 14.44 1.48
CA VAL A 23 11.16 14.30 0.05
C VAL A 23 9.81 14.91 -0.24
N GLU A 24 9.81 15.89 -1.16
CA GLU A 24 8.60 16.57 -1.60
C GLU A 24 8.22 16.11 -3.02
N VAL A 25 7.02 15.54 -3.14
CA VAL A 25 6.45 15.12 -4.42
C VAL A 25 5.13 15.83 -4.64
N PRO A 26 4.92 16.48 -5.80
CA PRO A 26 3.68 17.19 -6.06
C PRO A 26 2.43 16.33 -5.85
N GLY A 27 1.46 16.85 -5.09
CA GLY A 27 0.20 16.18 -4.80
C GLY A 27 0.24 15.07 -3.75
N VAL A 28 1.41 14.81 -3.15
CA VAL A 28 1.62 13.80 -2.10
C VAL A 28 2.04 14.50 -0.79
N PRO A 29 1.67 13.98 0.39
CA PRO A 29 2.22 14.47 1.65
C PRO A 29 3.75 14.45 1.66
N LYS A 30 4.37 15.37 2.41
CA LYS A 30 5.81 15.39 2.61
C LYS A 30 6.26 14.10 3.31
N VAL A 31 7.27 13.42 2.78
CA VAL A 31 7.71 12.11 3.28
C VAL A 31 9.17 12.19 3.72
N PRO A 32 9.50 11.88 4.99
CA PRO A 32 10.89 11.71 5.42
C PRO A 32 11.62 10.67 4.56
N SER A 33 12.90 10.89 4.26
CA SER A 33 13.73 10.00 3.44
C SER A 33 13.75 8.55 3.95
N LYS A 34 13.71 8.36 5.27
CA LYS A 34 13.65 7.05 5.92
C LYS A 34 12.36 6.27 5.63
N ASP A 35 11.24 6.99 5.41
CA ASP A 35 9.90 6.43 5.18
C ASP A 35 9.63 6.18 3.68
N ILE A 36 10.55 6.56 2.80
CA ILE A 36 10.51 6.22 1.38
C ILE A 36 10.74 4.71 1.22
N PRO A 37 10.02 4.01 0.32
CA PRO A 37 10.18 2.57 0.11
C PRO A 37 11.66 2.16 -0.01
N LEU A 38 12.07 1.11 0.72
CA LEU A 38 13.48 0.71 0.86
C LEU A 38 14.22 0.59 -0.48
N VAL A 39 13.54 0.05 -1.50
CA VAL A 39 14.07 -0.12 -2.86
C VAL A 39 14.43 1.20 -3.56
N LEU A 40 13.86 2.32 -3.11
CA LEU A 40 14.09 3.66 -3.65
C LEU A 40 15.11 4.46 -2.82
N ARG A 41 15.58 3.94 -1.68
CA ARG A 41 16.48 4.68 -0.80
C ARG A 41 17.95 4.58 -1.19
N ASP A 42 18.36 3.51 -1.85
CA ASP A 42 19.76 3.23 -2.18
C ASP A 42 20.01 3.24 -3.69
N ARG A 43 20.65 4.30 -4.19
CA ARG A 43 20.94 4.47 -5.62
C ARG A 43 22.02 3.53 -6.14
N SER A 44 22.86 2.99 -5.25
CA SER A 44 23.89 2.02 -5.62
C SER A 44 23.30 0.64 -5.92
N HIS A 45 22.11 0.36 -5.40
CA HIS A 45 21.46 -0.92 -5.59
C HIS A 45 20.79 -0.99 -6.97
N ARG A 46 21.06 -2.06 -7.73
CA ARG A 46 20.59 -2.19 -9.14
C ARG A 46 19.07 -2.09 -9.30
N VAL A 47 18.31 -2.47 -8.28
CA VAL A 47 16.83 -2.36 -8.29
C VAL A 47 16.39 -0.90 -8.39
N TYR A 48 17.10 0.05 -7.76
CA TYR A 48 16.79 1.47 -7.84
C TYR A 48 16.71 1.94 -9.30
N GLN A 49 17.70 1.57 -10.11
CA GLN A 49 17.74 1.96 -11.52
C GLN A 49 16.54 1.42 -12.30
N TYR A 50 16.08 0.20 -12.02
CA TYR A 50 14.86 -0.33 -12.64
C TYR A 50 13.62 0.50 -12.34
N PHE A 51 13.50 1.05 -11.12
CA PHE A 51 12.40 1.94 -10.76
C PHE A 51 12.49 3.29 -11.47
N VAL A 52 13.69 3.88 -11.55
CA VAL A 52 13.92 5.13 -12.30
C VAL A 52 13.58 4.92 -13.78
N ASP A 53 14.06 3.82 -14.37
CA ASP A 53 13.80 3.48 -15.76
C ASP A 53 12.31 3.21 -16.00
N ALA A 54 11.63 2.50 -15.10
CA ALA A 54 10.18 2.32 -15.17
C ALA A 54 9.44 3.67 -15.20
N GLY A 55 9.85 4.63 -14.37
CA GLY A 55 9.32 6.00 -14.39
C GLY A 55 9.50 6.67 -15.76
N LYS A 56 10.69 6.57 -16.36
CA LYS A 56 10.97 7.11 -17.71
C LYS A 56 10.16 6.42 -18.81
N GLN A 57 9.97 5.10 -18.70
CA GLN A 57 9.23 4.32 -19.69
C GLN A 57 7.71 4.59 -19.65
N MET A 58 7.16 5.01 -18.50
CA MET A 58 5.76 5.42 -18.42
C MET A 58 5.42 6.53 -19.44
N PHE A 59 6.32 7.50 -19.66
CA PHE A 59 6.13 8.58 -20.65
C PHE A 59 6.13 8.11 -22.11
N LYS A 60 6.64 6.90 -22.37
CA LYS A 60 6.71 6.29 -23.71
C LYS A 60 5.59 5.27 -23.95
N SER A 61 4.76 5.02 -22.94
CA SER A 61 3.64 4.10 -23.04
C SER A 61 2.49 4.71 -23.84
N ALA A 62 1.58 3.88 -24.34
CA ALA A 62 0.34 4.34 -24.98
C ALA A 62 -0.67 4.91 -23.96
N GLY A 63 -0.52 4.58 -22.68
CA GLY A 63 -1.40 4.98 -21.61
C GLY A 63 -1.02 4.31 -20.29
N VAL A 64 -1.42 4.91 -19.18
CA VAL A 64 -1.17 4.40 -17.83
C VAL A 64 -2.50 4.12 -17.13
N VAL A 65 -2.73 2.87 -16.76
CA VAL A 65 -3.90 2.48 -15.98
C VAL A 65 -3.53 2.49 -14.50
N VAL A 66 -4.30 3.20 -13.69
CA VAL A 66 -4.07 3.35 -12.25
C VAL A 66 -5.27 2.83 -11.50
N ASN A 67 -5.02 1.93 -10.54
CA ASN A 67 -6.05 1.40 -9.65
C ASN A 67 -6.38 2.39 -8.53
N THR A 68 -6.94 3.54 -8.89
CA THR A 68 -7.37 4.62 -7.99
C THR A 68 -8.57 5.35 -8.59
N PHE A 69 -9.17 6.29 -7.87
CA PHE A 69 -10.23 7.16 -8.37
C PHE A 69 -10.08 8.58 -7.80
N GLY A 70 -10.64 9.58 -8.49
CA GLY A 70 -10.32 10.99 -8.24
C GLY A 70 -10.55 11.48 -6.82
N SER A 71 -11.61 11.02 -6.13
CA SER A 71 -11.88 11.43 -4.75
C SER A 71 -11.03 10.69 -3.71
N LEU A 72 -10.34 9.61 -4.06
CA LEU A 72 -9.38 8.94 -3.17
C LEU A 72 -8.06 9.72 -3.09
N GLU A 73 -7.57 10.21 -4.23
CA GLU A 73 -6.27 10.89 -4.34
C GLU A 73 -6.37 12.24 -5.09
N PRO A 74 -7.23 13.17 -4.64
CA PRO A 74 -7.56 14.37 -5.42
C PRO A 74 -6.33 15.25 -5.70
N ASN A 75 -5.44 15.38 -4.73
CA ASN A 75 -4.23 16.19 -4.86
C ASN A 75 -3.22 15.58 -5.85
N ALA A 76 -3.08 14.24 -5.84
CA ALA A 76 -2.19 13.55 -6.76
C ALA A 76 -2.73 13.60 -8.19
N CYS A 77 -4.03 13.35 -8.39
CA CYS A 77 -4.70 13.48 -9.68
C CYS A 77 -4.53 14.90 -10.24
N LYS A 78 -4.81 15.93 -9.42
CA LYS A 78 -4.64 17.33 -9.82
C LYS A 78 -3.20 17.67 -10.18
N ALA A 79 -2.22 17.23 -9.39
CA ALA A 79 -0.81 17.49 -9.68
C ALA A 79 -0.34 16.84 -11.00
N ILE A 80 -0.89 15.68 -11.33
CA ILE A 80 -0.64 14.98 -12.59
C ILE A 80 -1.28 15.74 -13.77
N GLU A 81 -2.56 16.14 -13.65
CA GLU A 81 -3.28 16.92 -14.67
C GLU A 81 -2.59 18.27 -14.96
N GLU A 82 -2.10 18.94 -13.92
CA GLU A 82 -1.34 20.19 -14.00
C GLU A 82 0.13 19.99 -14.43
N ARG A 83 0.53 18.75 -14.76
CA ARG A 83 1.91 18.35 -15.16
C ARG A 83 3.01 18.72 -14.16
N LYS A 84 2.66 18.86 -12.88
CA LYS A 84 3.64 19.16 -11.83
C LYS A 84 4.55 17.98 -11.53
N CYS A 85 4.07 16.76 -11.77
CA CYS A 85 4.82 15.52 -11.53
C CYS A 85 5.89 15.20 -12.57
N SER A 86 6.09 16.06 -13.58
CA SER A 86 7.03 15.79 -14.67
C SER A 86 7.36 17.06 -15.50
N PRO A 87 7.92 18.10 -14.88
CA PRO A 87 8.10 19.39 -15.54
C PRO A 87 9.11 19.34 -16.72
N ASP A 88 10.10 18.45 -16.65
CA ASP A 88 11.18 18.33 -17.63
C ASP A 88 10.93 17.23 -18.68
N GLU A 89 9.83 16.48 -18.58
CA GLU A 89 9.54 15.32 -19.42
C GLU A 89 8.53 15.66 -20.53
N PRO A 90 8.43 14.83 -21.59
CA PRO A 90 7.38 14.96 -22.60
C PRO A 90 5.96 14.90 -22.01
N PRO A 91 4.93 15.33 -22.77
CA PRO A 91 3.54 15.16 -22.37
C PRO A 91 3.25 13.75 -21.87
N LEU A 92 2.64 13.64 -20.68
CA LEU A 92 2.17 12.37 -20.15
C LEU A 92 1.18 11.72 -21.14
N PRO A 93 1.28 10.39 -21.37
CA PRO A 93 0.25 9.68 -22.09
C PRO A 93 -1.07 9.70 -21.29
N PRO A 94 -2.20 9.31 -21.91
CA PRO A 94 -3.48 9.23 -21.20
C PRO A 94 -3.38 8.40 -19.92
N ILE A 95 -3.90 8.95 -18.81
CA ILE A 95 -3.95 8.28 -17.51
C ILE A 95 -5.40 7.92 -17.21
N PHE A 96 -5.64 6.65 -16.90
CA PHE A 96 -6.95 6.08 -16.66
C PHE A 96 -7.05 5.61 -15.20
N CYS A 97 -7.71 6.39 -14.35
CA CYS A 97 -7.99 6.04 -12.97
C CYS A 97 -9.25 5.18 -12.90
N VAL A 98 -9.10 3.86 -12.94
CA VAL A 98 -10.19 2.88 -13.11
C VAL A 98 -10.56 2.15 -11.82
N GLY A 99 -10.10 2.65 -10.68
CA GLY A 99 -10.22 1.97 -9.39
C GLY A 99 -11.53 2.24 -8.62
N PRO A 100 -11.76 1.51 -7.52
CA PRO A 100 -10.92 0.40 -7.05
C PRO A 100 -11.26 -0.93 -7.73
N LEU A 101 -10.29 -1.48 -8.46
CA LEU A 101 -10.27 -2.84 -8.97
C LEU A 101 -9.87 -3.77 -7.82
N THR A 102 -10.88 -4.47 -7.29
CA THR A 102 -10.72 -5.46 -6.23
C THR A 102 -11.22 -6.81 -6.75
N VAL A 103 -10.57 -7.90 -6.36
CA VAL A 103 -11.08 -9.23 -6.65
C VAL A 103 -12.37 -9.43 -5.86
N THR A 104 -13.50 -9.46 -6.56
CA THR A 104 -14.80 -9.85 -6.00
C THR A 104 -15.03 -11.31 -6.35
N GLY A 105 -14.70 -12.21 -5.42
CA GLY A 105 -14.99 -13.63 -5.54
C GLY A 105 -15.94 -14.05 -4.42
N GLU A 106 -17.05 -14.70 -4.76
CA GLU A 106 -17.85 -15.42 -3.78
C GLU A 106 -17.14 -16.73 -3.42
N SER A 107 -16.67 -16.86 -2.18
CA SER A 107 -16.21 -18.15 -1.69
C SER A 107 -17.43 -19.04 -1.44
N LYS A 108 -17.76 -19.92 -2.40
CA LYS A 108 -18.86 -20.91 -2.31
C LYS A 108 -18.63 -22.02 -1.28
N LYS A 109 -17.65 -21.91 -0.39
CA LYS A 109 -17.34 -22.91 0.63
C LYS A 109 -17.65 -22.32 1.99
N GLU A 110 -18.42 -23.07 2.79
CA GLU A 110 -18.54 -22.82 4.21
C GLU A 110 -17.14 -22.74 4.82
N ASN A 111 -16.87 -21.65 5.52
CA ASN A 111 -15.60 -21.38 6.15
C ASN A 111 -15.85 -21.11 7.62
N GLU A 112 -15.30 -21.97 8.48
CA GLU A 112 -15.48 -21.89 9.94
C GLU A 112 -15.11 -20.50 10.50
N CYS A 113 -14.12 -19.81 9.92
CA CYS A 113 -13.75 -18.46 10.33
C CYS A 113 -14.85 -17.44 10.02
N LEU A 114 -15.56 -17.59 8.90
CA LEU A 114 -16.68 -16.71 8.55
C LEU A 114 -17.89 -17.00 9.44
N THR A 115 -18.18 -18.28 9.70
CA THR A 115 -19.23 -18.66 10.65
C THR A 115 -18.96 -18.11 12.05
N TRP A 116 -17.70 -18.19 12.52
CA TRP A 116 -17.30 -17.58 13.79
C TRP A 116 -17.47 -16.05 13.77
N LEU A 117 -17.05 -15.39 12.68
CA LEU A 117 -17.14 -13.94 12.53
C LEU A 117 -18.60 -13.46 12.52
N ASP A 118 -19.49 -14.17 11.82
CA ASP A 118 -20.92 -13.88 11.73
C ASP A 118 -21.63 -13.97 13.10
N SER A 119 -21.09 -14.75 14.03
CA SER A 119 -21.62 -14.84 15.40
C SER A 119 -21.17 -13.70 16.33
N GLN A 120 -20.24 -12.84 15.91
CA GLN A 120 -19.74 -11.74 16.73
C GLN A 120 -20.58 -10.46 16.60
N PRO A 121 -20.61 -9.58 17.61
CA PRO A 121 -21.26 -8.28 17.48
C PRO A 121 -20.71 -7.45 16.32
N SER A 122 -21.59 -6.67 15.68
CA SER A 122 -21.20 -5.80 14.58
C SER A 122 -20.09 -4.81 15.01
N ARG A 123 -19.02 -4.73 14.22
CA ARG A 123 -17.85 -3.85 14.44
C ARG A 123 -17.01 -4.21 15.69
N SER A 124 -17.07 -5.44 16.21
CA SER A 124 -16.34 -5.82 17.42
C SER A 124 -15.06 -6.65 17.20
N VAL A 125 -14.76 -7.04 15.96
CA VAL A 125 -13.61 -7.90 15.65
C VAL A 125 -12.53 -7.14 14.90
N LEU A 126 -11.29 -7.19 15.41
CA LEU A 126 -10.11 -6.74 14.68
C LEU A 126 -9.65 -7.84 13.71
N TYR A 127 -9.60 -7.54 12.42
CA TYR A 127 -8.93 -8.41 11.46
C TYR A 127 -7.47 -7.99 11.31
N LEU A 128 -6.55 -8.93 11.52
CA LEU A 128 -5.12 -8.71 11.44
C LEU A 128 -4.50 -9.67 10.40
N CYS A 129 -3.91 -9.11 9.35
CA CYS A 129 -3.28 -9.88 8.28
C CYS A 129 -2.19 -9.05 7.60
N PHE A 130 -1.01 -9.65 7.45
CA PHE A 130 0.16 -9.03 6.81
C PHE A 130 0.37 -9.45 5.36
N GLY A 131 -0.67 -10.02 4.74
CA GLY A 131 -0.64 -10.43 3.35
C GLY A 131 0.28 -11.62 3.06
N SER A 132 0.68 -11.75 1.80
CA SER A 132 1.49 -12.86 1.29
C SER A 132 2.99 -12.73 1.56
N MET A 133 3.45 -11.51 1.83
CA MET A 133 4.88 -11.18 1.98
C MET A 133 5.27 -10.82 3.42
N GLY A 134 4.31 -10.74 4.35
CA GLY A 134 4.61 -10.54 5.76
C GLY A 134 5.38 -11.71 6.35
N ASP A 135 6.48 -11.41 7.02
CA ASP A 135 7.39 -12.37 7.65
C ASP A 135 7.87 -11.75 8.97
N PHE A 136 7.74 -12.49 10.07
CA PHE A 136 7.99 -11.96 11.42
C PHE A 136 8.75 -12.98 12.24
N SER A 137 9.69 -12.50 13.05
CA SER A 137 10.41 -13.35 14.00
C SER A 137 9.48 -13.91 15.07
N SER A 138 9.84 -15.05 15.65
CA SER A 138 9.10 -15.65 16.78
C SER A 138 8.94 -14.67 17.95
N ARG A 139 9.96 -13.83 18.19
CA ARG A 139 9.92 -12.78 19.20
C ARG A 139 8.83 -11.76 18.89
N GLN A 140 8.76 -11.28 17.65
CA GLN A 140 7.77 -10.29 17.26
C GLN A 140 6.35 -10.85 17.31
N LEU A 141 6.14 -12.09 16.84
CA LEU A 141 4.85 -12.76 16.94
C LEU A 141 4.39 -12.89 18.39
N LYS A 142 5.31 -13.11 19.34
CA LYS A 142 4.99 -13.18 20.78
C LYS A 142 4.57 -11.83 21.36
N GLU A 143 5.28 -10.74 21.01
CA GLU A 143 4.88 -9.39 21.41
C GLU A 143 3.48 -9.05 20.88
N MET A 144 3.24 -9.38 19.60
CA MET A 144 1.94 -9.19 18.97
C MET A 144 0.82 -9.98 19.63
N ALA A 145 1.04 -11.27 19.90
CA ALA A 145 0.08 -12.10 20.60
C ALA A 145 -0.25 -11.53 21.99
N THR A 146 0.77 -11.09 22.72
CA THR A 146 0.62 -10.50 24.06
C THR A 146 -0.18 -9.19 24.00
N GLY A 147 0.11 -8.30 23.05
CA GLY A 147 -0.60 -7.03 22.90
C GLY A 147 -2.07 -7.23 22.51
N LEU A 148 -2.34 -8.16 21.59
CA LEU A 148 -3.71 -8.53 21.21
C LEU A 148 -4.49 -9.13 22.39
N GLU A 149 -3.89 -10.05 23.14
CA GLU A 149 -4.50 -10.65 24.33
C GLU A 149 -4.86 -9.59 25.38
N LYS A 150 -3.91 -8.71 25.71
CA LYS A 150 -4.13 -7.66 26.71
C LYS A 150 -5.18 -6.63 26.30
N SER A 151 -5.33 -6.36 25.00
CA SER A 151 -6.34 -5.43 24.50
C SER A 151 -7.78 -5.84 24.83
N GLY A 152 -8.03 -7.13 25.11
CA GLY A 152 -9.36 -7.68 25.37
C GLY A 152 -10.31 -7.61 24.16
N VAL A 153 -9.82 -7.15 23.01
CA VAL A 153 -10.58 -7.07 21.76
C VAL A 153 -10.66 -8.45 21.13
N ARG A 154 -11.82 -8.80 20.55
CA ARG A 154 -11.92 -10.00 19.72
C ARG A 154 -11.12 -9.80 18.44
N PHE A 155 -10.31 -10.77 18.05
CA PHE A 155 -9.51 -10.65 16.83
C PHE A 155 -9.56 -11.91 15.97
N LEU A 156 -9.40 -11.73 14.67
CA LEU A 156 -9.11 -12.77 13.70
C LEU A 156 -7.74 -12.47 13.10
N TRP A 157 -6.74 -13.26 13.47
CA TRP A 157 -5.35 -13.05 13.04
C TRP A 157 -4.87 -14.18 12.13
N VAL A 158 -4.44 -13.82 10.92
CA VAL A 158 -3.77 -14.74 10.00
C VAL A 158 -2.28 -14.76 10.32
N VAL A 159 -1.83 -15.85 10.96
CA VAL A 159 -0.43 -16.05 11.36
C VAL A 159 0.30 -16.93 10.36
N ARG A 160 1.55 -16.59 10.04
CA ARG A 160 2.48 -17.47 9.32
C ARG A 160 3.51 -18.00 10.29
N ALA A 161 3.88 -19.28 10.15
CA ALA A 161 4.96 -19.84 10.93
C ALA A 161 6.25 -19.06 10.62
N PRO A 162 7.03 -18.66 11.65
CA PRO A 162 8.33 -18.05 11.45
C PRO A 162 9.24 -19.05 10.73
N LYS A 163 10.12 -18.55 9.87
CA LYS A 163 11.13 -19.42 9.24
C LYS A 163 12.14 -19.85 10.30
N GLU A 164 12.48 -21.13 10.36
CA GLU A 164 13.59 -21.59 11.18
C GLU A 164 14.91 -21.07 10.58
N ASP A 165 15.82 -20.61 11.45
CA ASP A 165 17.15 -20.15 11.06
C ASP A 165 17.90 -21.29 10.34
N GLY A 166 17.95 -21.23 9.01
CA GLY A 166 18.70 -22.19 8.20
C GLY A 166 17.94 -22.76 6.99
N GLU A 167 16.61 -22.69 6.96
CA GLU A 167 15.87 -23.15 5.78
C GLU A 167 15.61 -22.00 4.81
N THR A 168 16.59 -21.76 3.93
CA THR A 168 16.31 -21.08 2.68
C THR A 168 15.46 -22.04 1.84
N GLN A 169 14.13 -21.97 1.96
CA GLN A 169 13.29 -22.42 0.85
C GLN A 169 13.60 -21.50 -0.33
N ALA A 170 14.58 -21.92 -1.13
CA ALA A 170 14.73 -21.48 -2.48
C ALA A 170 13.36 -21.66 -3.12
N ARG A 171 12.62 -20.57 -3.28
CA ARG A 171 11.54 -20.53 -4.26
C ARG A 171 12.18 -21.08 -5.54
N LYS A 172 11.67 -22.19 -6.06
CA LYS A 172 11.98 -22.65 -7.42
C LYS A 172 11.43 -21.60 -8.38
N ALA A 173 12.12 -20.48 -8.45
CA ALA A 173 12.01 -19.42 -9.42
C ALA A 173 13.46 -19.05 -9.70
N GLY A 174 13.91 -19.31 -10.93
CA GLY A 174 15.32 -19.28 -11.29
C GLY A 174 16.06 -18.01 -10.87
N ARG A 175 17.33 -18.22 -10.55
CA ARG A 175 18.40 -17.25 -10.25
C ARG A 175 18.31 -16.56 -8.88
N ALA A 176 19.34 -16.81 -8.08
CA ALA A 176 19.63 -16.15 -6.81
C ALA A 176 19.56 -14.63 -6.95
N ALA A 177 18.49 -14.05 -6.44
CA ALA A 177 18.47 -12.69 -5.94
C ALA A 177 18.27 -12.81 -4.44
N GLU A 178 19.11 -12.15 -3.65
CA GLU A 178 18.84 -12.00 -2.22
C GLU A 178 17.42 -11.45 -2.04
N PRO A 179 16.62 -12.00 -1.12
CA PRO A 179 15.31 -11.45 -0.83
C PRO A 179 15.49 -9.98 -0.43
N LEU A 180 14.84 -9.08 -1.16
CA LEU A 180 14.67 -7.70 -0.72
C LEU A 180 14.02 -7.75 0.66
N LYS A 181 14.80 -7.44 1.71
CA LYS A 181 14.23 -7.15 3.03
C LYS A 181 13.37 -5.90 2.87
N LEU A 182 12.06 -6.09 2.98
CA LEU A 182 11.06 -5.05 2.75
C LEU A 182 10.71 -4.27 4.03
N ALA A 183 11.27 -4.68 5.18
CA ALA A 183 11.16 -3.99 6.46
C ALA A 183 12.37 -4.35 7.34
N ASP A 184 12.73 -3.43 8.24
CA ASP A 184 13.66 -3.72 9.34
C ASP A 184 12.90 -4.51 10.42
N GLU A 185 13.52 -5.58 10.94
CA GLU A 185 12.89 -6.54 11.86
C GLU A 185 12.52 -5.94 13.23
N ASP A 186 13.06 -4.77 13.57
CA ASP A 186 12.94 -4.14 14.89
C ASP A 186 11.89 -3.02 14.99
N ASP A 187 11.12 -2.75 13.94
CA ASP A 187 10.20 -1.58 13.89
C ASP A 187 8.74 -1.90 14.26
N PHE A 188 8.40 -3.17 14.53
CA PHE A 188 7.06 -3.51 14.99
C PHE A 188 7.01 -3.39 16.52
N GLY A 189 6.44 -2.28 17.00
CA GLY A 189 6.41 -1.87 18.40
C GLY A 189 6.02 -2.95 19.43
N SER A 190 6.27 -2.61 20.70
CA SER A 190 6.08 -3.51 21.85
C SER A 190 4.62 -3.99 22.02
N ALA A 191 4.42 -5.07 22.78
CA ALA A 191 3.08 -5.53 23.16
C ALA A 191 2.20 -4.41 23.78
N ALA A 192 2.79 -3.55 24.61
CA ALA A 192 2.08 -2.43 25.24
C ALA A 192 1.63 -1.38 24.22
N GLU A 193 2.47 -1.08 23.23
CA GLU A 193 2.10 -0.17 22.15
C GLU A 193 0.98 -0.77 21.30
N LEU A 194 1.08 -2.05 20.94
CA LEU A 194 0.03 -2.70 20.15
C LEU A 194 -1.31 -2.73 20.90
N GLU A 195 -1.31 -3.04 22.20
CA GLU A 195 -2.47 -2.99 23.07
C GLU A 195 -3.14 -1.60 23.05
N GLU A 196 -2.35 -0.54 23.24
CA GLU A 196 -2.83 0.84 23.21
C GLU A 196 -3.46 1.18 21.86
N ARG A 197 -2.79 0.85 20.75
CA ARG A 197 -3.26 1.14 19.40
C ARG A 197 -4.54 0.39 19.05
N VAL A 198 -4.62 -0.89 19.41
CA VAL A 198 -5.83 -1.69 19.20
C VAL A 198 -6.99 -1.14 20.02
N THR A 199 -6.74 -0.78 21.28
CA THR A 199 -7.75 -0.21 22.15
C THR A 199 -8.23 1.15 21.66
N GLU A 200 -7.32 2.04 21.23
CA GLU A 200 -7.65 3.33 20.63
C GLU A 200 -8.49 3.15 19.36
N LEU A 201 -8.10 2.24 18.47
CA LEU A 201 -8.84 2.00 17.23
C LEU A 201 -10.24 1.44 17.51
N MET A 202 -10.39 0.50 18.44
CA MET A 202 -11.65 -0.23 18.61
C MET A 202 -12.62 0.49 19.55
N ASN A 203 -12.11 1.07 20.64
CA ASN A 203 -12.92 1.48 21.79
C ASN A 203 -12.87 2.99 22.09
N SER A 204 -12.28 3.82 21.21
CA SER A 204 -12.22 5.27 21.41
C SER A 204 -12.96 6.09 20.35
N ASN A 205 -13.24 7.35 20.69
CA ASN A 205 -13.81 8.35 19.77
C ASN A 205 -12.89 8.61 18.55
N LYS A 206 -11.56 8.50 18.74
CA LYS A 206 -10.62 8.61 17.62
C LYS A 206 -10.79 7.43 16.65
N GLY A 207 -10.93 6.23 17.19
CA GLY A 207 -11.22 5.02 16.42
C GLY A 207 -12.55 5.11 15.67
N GLU A 208 -13.58 5.68 16.30
CA GLU A 208 -14.86 5.96 15.65
C GLU A 208 -14.72 6.95 14.49
N ALA A 209 -13.99 8.05 14.68
CA ALA A 209 -13.73 9.01 13.62
C ALA A 209 -12.97 8.38 12.43
N VAL A 210 -12.03 7.46 12.69
CA VAL A 210 -11.35 6.69 11.64
C VAL A 210 -12.35 5.82 10.86
N ARG A 211 -13.24 5.09 11.55
CA ARG A 211 -14.26 4.25 10.90
C ARG A 211 -15.23 5.05 10.03
N GLU A 212 -15.67 6.22 10.49
CA GLU A 212 -16.56 7.08 9.70
C GLU A 212 -15.87 7.63 8.45
N ARG A 213 -14.60 8.03 8.56
CA ARG A 213 -13.80 8.42 7.38
C ARG A 213 -13.65 7.28 6.38
N VAL A 214 -13.38 6.06 6.85
CA VAL A 214 -13.28 4.87 5.99
C VAL A 214 -14.64 4.53 5.35
N ARG A 215 -15.76 4.69 6.06
CA ARG A 215 -17.10 4.52 5.47
C ARG A 215 -17.36 5.53 4.35
N ALA A 216 -17.04 6.80 4.56
CA ALA A 216 -17.20 7.82 3.52
C ALA A 216 -16.34 7.51 2.28
N LEU A 217 -15.11 7.04 2.47
CA LEU A 217 -14.25 6.59 1.35
C LEU A 217 -14.83 5.36 0.62
N ARG A 218 -15.44 4.42 1.36
CA ARG A 218 -16.14 3.26 0.76
C ARG A 218 -17.32 3.71 -0.10
N GLU A 219 -18.12 4.65 0.38
CA GLU A 219 -19.26 5.20 -0.38
C GLU A 219 -18.76 5.91 -1.65
N ALA A 220 -17.71 6.73 -1.54
CA ALA A 220 -17.09 7.37 -2.68
C ALA A 220 -16.55 6.35 -3.72
N ALA A 221 -15.98 5.24 -3.25
CA ALA A 221 -15.53 4.15 -4.12
C ALA A 221 -16.69 3.43 -4.83
N VAL A 222 -17.85 3.29 -4.18
CA VAL A 222 -19.06 2.74 -4.81
C VAL A 222 -19.56 3.68 -5.92
N VAL A 223 -19.64 4.99 -5.62
CA VAL A 223 -20.05 6.02 -6.60
C VAL A 223 -19.07 6.13 -7.77
N ALA A 224 -17.76 6.01 -7.53
CA ALA A 224 -16.77 6.06 -8.59
C ALA A 224 -16.95 4.92 -9.61
N LYS A 225 -17.37 3.73 -9.16
CA LYS A 225 -17.53 2.53 -9.97
C LYS A 225 -18.90 2.35 -10.60
N SER A 226 -19.94 2.99 -10.07
CA SER A 226 -21.28 2.91 -10.65
C SER A 226 -21.32 3.52 -12.05
N GLU A 227 -22.34 3.18 -12.83
CA GLU A 227 -22.58 3.79 -14.14
C GLU A 227 -22.57 5.33 -14.06
N GLY A 228 -21.88 5.98 -15.00
CA GLY A 228 -21.61 7.42 -14.98
C GLY A 228 -20.60 7.91 -13.91
N GLY A 229 -20.09 7.01 -13.07
CA GLY A 229 -19.05 7.30 -12.08
C GLY A 229 -17.68 7.59 -12.72
N SER A 230 -16.79 8.22 -11.97
CA SER A 230 -15.48 8.66 -12.50
C SER A 230 -14.59 7.51 -12.98
N ALA A 231 -14.55 6.40 -12.24
CA ALA A 231 -13.77 5.22 -12.62
C ALA A 231 -14.45 4.43 -13.75
N HIS A 232 -15.78 4.40 -13.76
CA HIS A 232 -16.56 3.83 -14.86
C HIS A 232 -16.28 4.57 -16.18
N PHE A 233 -16.37 5.91 -16.18
CA PHE A 233 -16.06 6.73 -17.34
C PHE A 233 -14.59 6.61 -17.78
N ALA A 234 -13.65 6.53 -16.84
CA ALA A 234 -12.25 6.27 -17.15
C ALA A 234 -12.05 4.92 -17.84
N MET A 235 -12.82 3.89 -17.46
CA MET A 235 -12.81 2.58 -18.11
C MET A 235 -13.40 2.65 -19.53
N GLU A 236 -14.50 3.36 -19.75
CA GLU A 236 -15.07 3.55 -21.09
C GLU A 236 -14.07 4.23 -22.04
N ARG A 237 -13.44 5.31 -21.57
CA ARG A 237 -12.37 6.00 -22.33
C ARG A 237 -11.18 5.09 -22.63
N LEU A 238 -10.83 4.21 -21.70
CA LEU A 238 -9.78 3.22 -21.91
C LEU A 238 -10.19 2.24 -23.02
N VAL A 239 -11.41 1.70 -22.97
CA VAL A 239 -11.92 0.78 -24.00
C VAL A 239 -11.97 1.45 -25.37
N ASP A 240 -12.41 2.70 -25.44
CA ASP A 240 -12.47 3.45 -26.69
C ASP A 240 -11.09 3.74 -27.29
N SER A 241 -10.03 3.82 -26.47
CA SER A 241 -8.66 4.02 -26.96
C SER A 241 -8.09 2.84 -27.75
N PHE A 242 -8.74 1.68 -27.71
CA PHE A 242 -8.36 0.49 -28.48
C PHE A 242 -9.10 0.35 -29.82
N LYS A 243 -10.06 1.22 -30.12
CA LYS A 243 -10.82 1.22 -31.37
C LYS A 243 -10.11 2.07 -32.42
#